data_AF-A0A9E2NTN4-F1
#
_entry.id   AF-A0A9E2NTN4-F1
#
_cell.length_a   1.000
_cell.length_b   1.000
_cell.length_c   1.000
_cell.angle_alpha   90.00
_cell.angle_beta   90.00
_cell.angle_gamma   90.00
#
_symmetry.space_group_name_H-M   'P 1'
#
loop_
_entity.id
_entity.type
_entity.pdbx_description
1 polymer ?
#
loop_
_entity_poly.entity_id
_entity_poly.type
_entity_poly.pdbx_seq_one_letter_code
_entity_poly.pdbx_strand_id
1 'polypeptide(L)'
;MVNASFSKDELPEVKRIMNDKRFPEYYRHNFFMYYISIIRYSSKLYKAEIPKIKHFLANANMNALYFVSFSQSFMYVLDFKSTYLYINMIYGKYDYRNTFKEATYMMGITLIPVSFLRRCYFENVYVKYTKSSIDFVENLPATTDTFFAKTRIEFYKYLFNKDNDNMYKIVDTLKMVGVDVYVKDIVEDLEKNK
;
A
#
# COMPACT_ATOMS: atom_id res chain seq x y z
N MET A 1 19.30 5.89 -1.09
CA MET A 1 19.10 5.45 -2.49
C MET A 1 19.80 4.11 -2.64
N VAL A 2 19.04 3.02 -2.75
CA VAL A 2 19.62 1.71 -3.10
C VAL A 2 19.76 1.69 -4.61
N ASN A 3 21.00 1.83 -5.10
CA ASN A 3 21.37 1.43 -6.46
C ASN A 3 21.30 -0.10 -6.52
N ALA A 4 20.08 -0.64 -6.63
CA ALA A 4 19.93 -2.00 -7.09
C ALA A 4 20.23 -1.96 -8.59
N SER A 5 21.43 -2.38 -8.98
CA SER A 5 21.69 -2.82 -10.34
C SER A 5 20.81 -4.04 -10.59
N PHE A 6 19.54 -3.82 -10.92
CA PHE A 6 18.64 -4.89 -11.33
C PHE A 6 19.24 -5.51 -12.58
N SER A 7 19.76 -6.73 -12.48
CA SER A 7 20.37 -7.38 -13.64
C SER A 7 19.26 -7.66 -14.65
N LYS A 8 19.42 -7.18 -15.88
CA LYS A 8 18.50 -7.51 -16.98
C LYS A 8 18.41 -9.03 -17.22
N ASP A 9 19.39 -9.76 -16.70
CA ASP A 9 19.60 -11.19 -16.86
C ASP A 9 18.60 -12.02 -16.03
N GLU A 10 18.04 -11.47 -14.96
CA GLU A 10 17.01 -12.14 -14.14
C GLU A 10 15.60 -12.04 -14.73
N LEU A 11 15.34 -11.05 -15.58
CA LEU A 11 13.99 -10.76 -16.05
C LEU A 11 13.31 -11.92 -16.81
N PRO A 12 14.01 -12.67 -17.69
CA PRO A 12 13.45 -13.85 -18.33
C PRO A 12 13.02 -14.91 -17.32
N GLU A 13 13.81 -15.14 -16.27
CA GLU A 13 13.52 -16.15 -15.26
C GLU A 13 12.35 -15.75 -14.37
N VAL A 14 12.29 -14.48 -13.97
CA VAL A 14 11.14 -13.92 -13.24
C VAL A 14 9.85 -14.07 -14.06
N LYS A 15 9.91 -13.77 -15.36
CA LYS A 15 8.78 -13.95 -16.30
C LYS A 15 8.40 -15.42 -16.49
N ARG A 16 9.36 -16.33 -16.47
CA ARG A 16 9.10 -17.77 -16.54
C ARG A 16 8.34 -18.22 -15.30
N ILE A 17 8.87 -17.91 -14.10
CA ILE A 17 8.28 -18.34 -12.82
C ILE A 17 6.87 -17.78 -12.62
N MET A 18 6.64 -16.48 -12.88
CA MET A 18 5.32 -15.87 -12.68
C MET A 18 4.21 -16.53 -13.54
N ASN A 19 4.57 -17.09 -14.70
CA ASN A 19 3.63 -17.66 -15.66
C ASN A 19 3.52 -19.19 -15.58
N ASP A 20 4.48 -19.85 -14.91
CA ASP A 20 4.57 -21.30 -14.84
C ASP A 20 3.62 -21.87 -13.78
N LYS A 21 2.48 -22.40 -14.23
CA LYS A 21 1.40 -22.95 -13.39
C LYS A 21 1.82 -24.12 -12.50
N ARG A 22 3.03 -24.68 -12.66
CA ARG A 22 3.58 -25.70 -11.74
C ARG A 22 3.92 -25.12 -10.37
N PHE A 23 4.16 -23.81 -10.28
CA PHE A 23 4.39 -23.14 -9.00
C PHE A 23 3.07 -22.73 -8.32
N PRO A 24 2.99 -22.84 -6.98
CA PRO A 24 1.86 -22.34 -6.21
C PRO A 24 1.55 -20.86 -6.49
N GLU A 25 0.27 -20.48 -6.40
CA GLU A 25 -0.17 -19.10 -6.68
C GLU A 25 0.58 -18.06 -5.85
N TYR A 26 0.74 -18.28 -4.54
CA TYR A 26 1.49 -17.36 -3.67
C TYR A 26 2.94 -17.17 -4.13
N TYR A 27 3.58 -18.22 -4.66
CA TYR A 27 4.95 -18.16 -5.13
C TYR A 27 5.05 -17.32 -6.41
N ARG A 28 4.15 -17.58 -7.37
CA ARG A 28 4.04 -16.79 -8.60
C ARG A 28 3.73 -15.32 -8.32
N HIS A 29 2.88 -15.07 -7.31
CA HIS A 29 2.54 -13.74 -6.86
C HIS A 29 3.75 -12.96 -6.34
N ASN A 30 4.63 -13.59 -5.54
CA ASN A 30 5.85 -12.94 -5.06
C ASN A 30 6.78 -12.53 -6.21
N PHE A 31 6.94 -13.39 -7.22
CA PHE A 31 7.74 -13.05 -8.42
C PHE A 31 7.07 -11.96 -9.27
N PHE A 32 5.74 -11.93 -9.30
CA PHE A 32 5.01 -10.84 -9.92
C PHE A 32 5.26 -9.50 -9.19
N MET A 33 5.23 -9.48 -7.86
CA MET A 33 5.58 -8.30 -7.06
C MET A 33 7.02 -7.84 -7.33
N TYR A 34 7.96 -8.78 -7.39
CA TYR A 34 9.34 -8.50 -7.77
C TYR A 34 9.43 -7.89 -9.19
N TYR A 35 8.69 -8.43 -10.15
CA TYR A 35 8.62 -7.89 -11.51
C TYR A 35 8.08 -6.46 -11.56
N ILE A 36 7.04 -6.14 -10.78
CA ILE A 36 6.52 -4.77 -10.69
C ILE A 36 7.59 -3.83 -10.13
N SER A 37 8.40 -4.28 -9.16
CA SER A 37 9.52 -3.48 -8.66
C SER A 37 10.57 -3.20 -9.76
N ILE A 38 10.91 -4.19 -10.61
CA ILE A 38 11.80 -4.00 -11.76
C ILE A 38 11.23 -2.99 -12.76
N ILE A 39 9.92 -3.07 -13.06
CA ILE A 39 9.24 -2.12 -13.97
C ILE A 39 9.39 -0.68 -13.47
N ARG A 40 9.25 -0.46 -12.17
CA ARG A 40 9.34 0.87 -11.54
C ARG A 40 10.64 1.60 -11.88
N TYR A 41 11.75 0.87 -11.94
CA TYR A 41 13.08 1.44 -12.12
C TYR A 41 13.56 1.46 -13.59
N SER A 42 12.75 0.98 -14.53
CA SER A 42 13.09 0.95 -15.96
C SER A 42 12.10 1.75 -16.80
N SER A 43 12.51 2.93 -17.28
CA SER A 43 11.65 3.82 -18.08
C SER A 43 11.09 3.15 -19.36
N LYS A 44 11.88 2.29 -19.99
CA LYS A 44 11.46 1.51 -21.17
C LYS A 44 10.38 0.48 -20.81
N LEU A 45 10.59 -0.30 -19.76
CA LEU A 45 9.62 -1.31 -19.33
C LEU A 45 8.35 -0.67 -18.78
N TYR A 46 8.49 0.40 -18.01
CA TYR A 46 7.38 1.21 -17.50
C TYR A 46 6.41 1.59 -18.61
N LYS A 47 6.90 2.22 -19.69
CA LYS A 47 6.05 2.64 -20.81
C LYS A 47 5.31 1.47 -21.47
N ALA A 48 5.94 0.30 -21.56
CA ALA A 48 5.36 -0.87 -22.20
C ALA A 48 4.36 -1.63 -21.31
N GLU A 49 4.57 -1.64 -19.99
CA GLU A 49 3.84 -2.51 -19.07
C GLU A 49 2.71 -1.79 -18.32
N ILE A 50 2.81 -0.46 -18.11
CA ILE A 50 1.79 0.31 -17.40
C ILE A 50 0.37 0.16 -17.99
N PRO A 51 0.16 0.20 -19.32
CA PRO A 51 -1.17 -0.01 -19.88
C PRO A 51 -1.76 -1.38 -19.50
N LYS A 52 -0.93 -2.44 -19.50
CA LYS A 52 -1.33 -3.80 -19.11
C LYS A 52 -1.67 -3.87 -17.63
N ILE A 53 -0.87 -3.23 -16.78
CA ILE A 53 -1.13 -3.13 -15.34
C ILE A 53 -2.45 -2.41 -15.08
N LYS A 54 -2.68 -1.26 -15.71
CA LYS A 54 -3.94 -0.50 -15.57
C LYS A 54 -5.15 -1.33 -16.03
N HIS A 55 -5.01 -2.06 -17.13
CA HIS A 55 -6.05 -2.97 -17.60
C HIS A 55 -6.30 -4.14 -16.64
N PHE A 56 -5.25 -4.77 -16.11
CA PHE A 56 -5.37 -5.81 -15.09
C PHE A 56 -6.11 -5.28 -13.85
N LEU A 57 -5.70 -4.13 -13.32
CA LEU A 57 -6.31 -3.54 -12.12
C LEU A 57 -7.79 -3.20 -12.29
N ALA A 58 -8.22 -2.85 -13.50
CA ALA A 58 -9.62 -2.57 -13.80
C ALA A 58 -10.50 -3.83 -13.82
N ASN A 59 -9.93 -5.00 -14.13
CA ASN A 59 -10.64 -6.26 -14.34
C ASN A 59 -10.35 -7.33 -13.27
N ALA A 60 -9.42 -7.08 -12.35
CA ALA A 60 -9.01 -8.04 -11.35
C ALA A 60 -10.12 -8.32 -10.33
N ASN A 61 -10.19 -9.58 -9.89
CA ASN A 61 -10.97 -9.94 -8.72
C ASN A 61 -10.32 -9.32 -7.48
N MET A 62 -11.07 -8.50 -6.75
CA MET A 62 -10.60 -7.83 -5.55
C MET A 62 -10.54 -8.83 -4.39
N ASN A 63 -9.51 -9.67 -4.35
CA ASN A 63 -9.25 -10.60 -3.24
C ASN A 63 -8.14 -10.08 -2.31
N ALA A 64 -7.86 -10.82 -1.23
CA ALA A 64 -6.81 -10.43 -0.28
C ALA A 64 -5.44 -10.22 -0.95
N LEU A 65 -5.06 -11.10 -1.90
CA LEU A 65 -3.83 -10.96 -2.68
C LEU A 65 -3.82 -9.69 -3.54
N TYR A 66 -4.94 -9.33 -4.14
CA TYR A 66 -5.09 -8.07 -4.88
C TYR A 66 -4.79 -6.87 -3.98
N PHE A 67 -5.36 -6.81 -2.77
CA PHE A 67 -5.15 -5.67 -1.88
C PHE A 67 -3.70 -5.57 -1.38
N VAL A 68 -3.06 -6.70 -1.07
CA VAL A 68 -1.63 -6.76 -0.71
C VAL A 68 -0.78 -6.29 -1.89
N SER A 69 -1.03 -6.81 -3.09
CA SER A 69 -0.34 -6.38 -4.32
C SER A 69 -0.49 -4.88 -4.58
N PHE A 70 -1.71 -4.38 -4.43
CA PHE A 70 -2.02 -2.99 -4.67
C PHE A 70 -1.28 -2.07 -3.70
N SER A 71 -1.38 -2.36 -2.40
CA SER A 71 -0.78 -1.56 -1.33
C SER A 71 0.75 -1.57 -1.33
N GLN A 72 1.40 -2.66 -1.78
CA GLN A 72 2.85 -2.80 -1.71
C GLN A 72 3.57 -2.50 -3.03
N SER A 73 2.94 -2.70 -4.19
CA SER A 73 3.62 -2.59 -5.49
C SER A 73 2.91 -1.67 -6.47
N PHE A 74 1.65 -1.96 -6.82
CA PHE A 74 0.99 -1.20 -7.89
C PHE A 74 0.85 0.28 -7.56
N MET A 75 0.56 0.61 -6.29
CA MET A 75 0.50 1.97 -5.82
C MET A 75 1.75 2.77 -6.18
N TYR A 76 2.94 2.20 -6.03
CA TYR A 76 4.21 2.92 -6.25
C TYR A 76 4.71 2.91 -7.70
N VAL A 77 4.05 2.14 -8.57
CA VAL A 77 4.30 2.11 -10.01
C VAL A 77 3.29 2.99 -10.76
N LEU A 78 2.13 3.28 -10.20
CA LEU A 78 1.18 4.20 -10.78
C LEU A 78 1.51 5.66 -10.42
N ASP A 79 1.21 6.56 -11.35
CA ASP A 79 1.17 8.00 -11.05
C ASP A 79 0.16 8.29 -9.93
N PHE A 80 0.38 9.38 -9.19
CA PHE A 80 -0.42 9.71 -8.01
C PHE A 80 -1.92 9.84 -8.34
N LYS A 81 -2.26 10.48 -9.47
CA LYS A 81 -3.65 10.67 -9.90
C LYS A 81 -4.34 9.35 -10.19
N SER A 82 -3.71 8.47 -10.96
CA SER A 82 -4.23 7.12 -11.24
C SER A 82 -4.40 6.33 -9.95
N THR A 83 -3.40 6.40 -9.06
CA THR A 83 -3.44 5.73 -7.76
C THR A 83 -4.66 6.17 -6.94
N TYR A 84 -4.86 7.47 -6.80
CA TYR A 84 -6.01 8.02 -6.09
C TYR A 84 -7.34 7.55 -6.69
N LEU A 85 -7.46 7.51 -8.04
CA LEU A 85 -8.66 7.01 -8.70
C LEU A 85 -8.92 5.52 -8.41
N TYR A 86 -7.90 4.67 -8.52
CA TYR A 86 -8.05 3.24 -8.23
C TYR A 86 -8.41 2.98 -6.77
N ILE A 87 -7.81 3.71 -5.84
CA ILE A 87 -8.13 3.60 -4.41
C ILE A 87 -9.59 3.91 -4.14
N ASN A 88 -10.10 5.03 -4.66
CA ASN A 88 -11.50 5.38 -4.47
C ASN A 88 -12.45 4.41 -5.18
N MET A 89 -12.06 3.84 -6.33
CA MET A 89 -12.81 2.76 -6.97
C MET A 89 -12.86 1.50 -6.08
N ILE A 90 -11.75 1.14 -5.44
CA ILE A 90 -11.69 0.00 -4.51
C ILE A 90 -12.60 0.26 -3.32
N TYR A 91 -12.51 1.44 -2.69
CA TYR A 91 -13.36 1.81 -1.55
C TYR A 91 -14.84 1.78 -1.91
N GLY A 92 -15.22 2.30 -3.08
CA GLY A 92 -16.62 2.32 -3.53
C GLY A 92 -17.19 0.94 -3.88
N LYS A 93 -16.34 -0.04 -4.22
CA LYS A 93 -16.75 -1.43 -4.48
C LYS A 93 -16.71 -2.31 -3.23
N TYR A 94 -16.05 -1.85 -2.17
CA TYR A 94 -15.87 -2.62 -0.96
C TYR A 94 -17.15 -2.61 -0.12
N ASP A 95 -17.80 -3.76 -0.03
CA ASP A 95 -18.94 -3.97 0.86
C ASP A 95 -18.51 -4.82 2.07
N TYR A 96 -18.22 -4.14 3.17
CA TYR A 96 -17.80 -4.79 4.41
C TYR A 96 -18.88 -5.74 4.97
N ARG A 97 -20.16 -5.54 4.68
CA ARG A 97 -21.25 -6.36 5.25
C ARG A 97 -21.26 -7.77 4.66
N ASN A 98 -20.81 -7.90 3.42
CA ASN A 98 -20.72 -9.18 2.71
C ASN A 98 -19.32 -9.83 2.81
N THR A 99 -18.28 -9.05 3.13
CA THR A 99 -16.88 -9.50 3.14
C THR A 99 -16.27 -9.68 4.54
N PHE A 100 -17.00 -9.33 5.61
CA PHE A 100 -16.57 -9.48 7.01
C PHE A 100 -16.19 -10.92 7.41
N LYS A 101 -16.59 -11.94 6.63
CA LYS A 101 -16.39 -13.35 6.99
C LYS A 101 -14.94 -13.83 6.86
N GLU A 102 -14.06 -13.07 6.23
CA GLU A 102 -12.65 -13.46 6.03
C GLU A 102 -11.69 -12.40 6.60
N ALA A 103 -11.07 -12.69 7.76
CA ALA A 103 -10.12 -11.79 8.42
C ALA A 103 -8.96 -11.34 7.51
N THR A 104 -8.48 -12.23 6.64
CA THR A 104 -7.43 -11.92 5.65
C THR A 104 -7.85 -10.85 4.64
N TYR A 105 -9.14 -10.78 4.31
CA TYR A 105 -9.70 -9.78 3.41
C TYR A 105 -9.73 -8.40 4.08
N MET A 106 -10.20 -8.34 5.33
CA MET A 106 -10.21 -7.13 6.17
C MET A 106 -8.78 -6.60 6.39
N MET A 107 -7.84 -7.46 6.77
CA MET A 107 -6.44 -7.05 6.93
C MET A 107 -5.88 -6.51 5.61
N GLY A 108 -6.08 -7.23 4.50
CA GLY A 108 -5.58 -6.83 3.18
C GLY A 108 -6.09 -5.47 2.73
N ILE A 109 -7.40 -5.22 2.81
CA ILE A 109 -7.99 -3.95 2.35
C ILE A 109 -7.48 -2.77 3.16
N THR A 110 -7.25 -2.94 4.47
CA THR A 110 -6.77 -1.86 5.32
C THR A 110 -5.30 -1.45 5.09
N LEU A 111 -4.52 -2.27 4.38
CA LEU A 111 -3.16 -1.88 3.96
C LEU A 111 -3.17 -0.74 2.94
N ILE A 112 -4.20 -0.68 2.09
CA ILE A 112 -4.32 0.34 1.04
C ILE A 112 -4.36 1.77 1.60
N PRO A 113 -5.31 2.14 2.49
CA PRO A 113 -5.38 3.51 3.02
C PRO A 113 -4.09 3.89 3.73
N VAL A 114 -3.53 2.97 4.50
CA VAL A 114 -2.32 3.22 5.28
C VAL A 114 -1.09 3.45 4.39
N SER A 115 -0.87 2.60 3.38
CA SER A 115 0.20 2.80 2.39
C SER A 115 0.01 4.08 1.58
N PHE A 116 -1.24 4.46 1.28
CA PHE A 116 -1.54 5.66 0.54
C PHE A 116 -1.27 6.93 1.35
N LEU A 117 -1.66 6.96 2.63
CA LEU A 117 -1.35 8.09 3.53
C LEU A 117 0.15 8.25 3.73
N ARG A 118 0.90 7.15 3.85
CA ARG A 118 2.36 7.17 3.82
C ARG A 118 2.90 7.84 2.55
N ARG A 119 2.36 7.47 1.38
CA ARG A 119 2.74 8.08 0.10
C ARG A 119 2.40 9.57 0.07
N CYS A 120 1.21 9.95 0.54
CA CYS A 120 0.78 11.34 0.61
C CYS A 120 1.76 12.20 1.43
N TYR A 121 2.25 11.67 2.55
CA TYR A 121 3.27 12.32 3.37
C TYR A 121 4.56 12.56 2.56
N PHE A 122 5.19 11.50 2.03
CA PHE A 122 6.48 11.63 1.34
C PHE A 122 6.42 12.38 0.01
N GLU A 123 5.28 12.37 -0.68
CA GLU A 123 5.08 13.15 -1.91
C GLU A 123 4.58 14.59 -1.65
N ASN A 124 4.46 15.01 -0.38
CA ASN A 124 4.00 16.34 0.03
C ASN A 124 2.70 16.80 -0.68
N VAL A 125 1.77 15.86 -0.89
CA VAL A 125 0.53 16.16 -1.61
C VAL A 125 -0.48 16.86 -0.71
N TYR A 126 -1.42 17.58 -1.31
CA TYR A 126 -2.48 18.28 -0.58
C TYR A 126 -3.25 17.33 0.35
N VAL A 127 -3.43 17.76 1.60
CA VAL A 127 -4.17 17.03 2.65
C VAL A 127 -5.56 16.60 2.18
N LYS A 128 -6.20 17.30 1.23
CA LYS A 128 -7.49 16.90 0.65
C LYS A 128 -7.53 15.45 0.12
N TYR A 129 -6.39 14.89 -0.30
CA TYR A 129 -6.33 13.52 -0.80
C TYR A 129 -6.32 12.46 0.32
N THR A 130 -6.04 12.83 1.57
CA THR A 130 -5.97 11.89 2.70
C THR A 130 -7.36 11.49 3.20
N LYS A 131 -8.34 12.39 3.04
CA LYS A 131 -9.68 12.27 3.61
C LYS A 131 -10.37 10.95 3.25
N SER A 132 -10.37 10.53 1.98
CA SER A 132 -11.08 9.31 1.60
C SER A 132 -10.51 8.04 2.24
N SER A 133 -9.20 8.01 2.50
CA SER A 133 -8.55 6.87 3.16
C SER A 133 -8.75 6.87 4.67
N ILE A 134 -8.80 8.05 5.29
CA ILE A 134 -9.16 8.22 6.70
C ILE A 134 -10.62 7.79 6.90
N ASP A 135 -11.55 8.40 6.16
CA ASP A 135 -12.98 8.14 6.26
C ASP A 135 -13.29 6.65 6.00
N PHE A 136 -12.61 6.01 5.04
CA PHE A 136 -12.81 4.59 4.75
C PHE A 136 -12.52 3.70 5.96
N VAL A 137 -11.37 3.88 6.61
CA VAL A 137 -10.96 3.05 7.76
C VAL A 137 -11.76 3.39 9.02
N GLU A 138 -12.11 4.65 9.23
CA GLU A 138 -12.96 5.07 10.35
C GLU A 138 -14.31 4.35 10.31
N ASN A 139 -14.89 4.21 9.12
CA ASN A 139 -16.17 3.53 8.90
C ASN A 139 -16.11 1.99 8.97
N LEU A 140 -14.91 1.38 9.04
CA LEU A 140 -14.80 -0.07 9.27
C LEU A 140 -15.15 -0.42 10.73
N PRO A 141 -15.69 -1.62 11.00
CA PRO A 141 -15.89 -2.10 12.37
C PRO A 141 -14.58 -2.12 13.17
N ALA A 142 -14.63 -1.84 14.46
CA ALA A 142 -13.47 -1.96 15.34
C ALA A 142 -13.29 -3.42 15.77
N THR A 143 -12.41 -4.13 15.07
CA THR A 143 -12.01 -5.52 15.36
C THR A 143 -10.49 -5.65 15.45
N THR A 144 -10.01 -6.79 15.92
CA THR A 144 -8.57 -7.15 15.91
C THR A 144 -7.95 -6.99 14.50
N ASP A 145 -8.70 -7.30 13.45
CA ASP A 145 -8.22 -7.23 12.06
C ASP A 145 -8.05 -5.81 11.53
N THR A 146 -8.73 -4.84 12.16
CA THR A 146 -8.70 -3.41 11.78
C THR A 146 -7.92 -2.55 12.77
N PHE A 147 -7.58 -3.10 13.94
CA PHE A 147 -6.98 -2.37 15.05
C PHE A 147 -5.74 -1.59 14.59
N PHE A 148 -4.78 -2.28 13.96
CA PHE A 148 -3.55 -1.63 13.47
C PHE A 148 -3.81 -0.52 12.46
N ALA A 149 -4.77 -0.73 11.56
CA ALA A 149 -5.12 0.28 10.58
C ALA A 149 -5.72 1.51 11.26
N LYS A 150 -6.69 1.33 12.16
CA LYS A 150 -7.31 2.42 12.92
C LYS A 150 -6.27 3.20 13.74
N THR A 151 -5.36 2.53 14.43
CA THR A 151 -4.26 3.20 15.15
C THR A 151 -3.37 4.03 14.22
N ARG A 152 -3.02 3.50 13.05
CA ARG A 152 -2.20 4.23 12.07
C ARG A 152 -2.95 5.40 11.44
N ILE A 153 -4.26 5.31 11.27
CA ILE A 153 -5.08 6.44 10.82
C ILE A 153 -5.06 7.57 11.82
N GLU A 154 -5.18 7.31 13.11
CA GLU A 154 -5.04 8.36 14.13
C GLU A 154 -3.66 9.01 14.09
N PHE A 155 -2.59 8.23 13.91
CA PHE A 155 -1.24 8.79 13.69
C PHE A 155 -1.22 9.76 12.49
N TYR A 156 -1.77 9.35 11.35
CA TYR A 156 -1.81 10.20 10.16
C TYR A 156 -2.70 11.44 10.34
N LYS A 157 -3.82 11.33 11.06
CA LYS A 157 -4.69 12.47 11.38
C LYS A 157 -3.93 13.52 12.17
N TYR A 158 -3.23 13.13 13.22
CA TYR A 158 -2.43 14.06 14.01
C TYR A 158 -1.25 14.63 13.22
N LEU A 159 -0.56 13.78 12.43
CA LEU A 159 0.53 14.20 11.55
C LEU A 159 0.10 15.30 10.57
N PHE A 160 -0.98 15.07 9.81
CA PHE A 160 -1.44 16.03 8.80
C PHE A 160 -2.05 17.30 9.40
N ASN A 161 -2.54 17.23 10.64
CA ASN A 161 -3.03 18.38 11.40
C ASN A 161 -1.93 19.09 12.21
N LYS A 162 -0.67 18.65 12.12
CA LYS A 162 0.48 19.17 12.89
C LYS A 162 0.29 19.11 14.42
N ASP A 163 -0.50 18.16 14.89
CA ASP A 163 -0.69 17.87 16.31
C ASP A 163 0.41 16.90 16.77
N ASN A 164 1.61 17.45 16.99
CA ASN A 164 2.78 16.66 17.34
C ASN A 164 2.61 15.91 18.66
N ASP A 165 1.96 16.52 19.65
CA ASP A 165 1.81 15.93 20.98
C ASP A 165 1.00 14.64 20.92
N ASN A 166 -0.15 14.64 20.26
CA ASN A 166 -0.96 13.43 20.13
C ASN A 166 -0.37 12.43 19.13
N MET A 167 0.31 12.91 18.08
CA MET A 167 1.05 12.03 17.18
C MET A 167 2.14 11.25 17.93
N TYR A 168 2.97 11.89 18.76
CA TYR A 168 4.04 11.21 19.50
C TYR A 168 3.50 10.26 20.58
N LYS A 169 2.34 10.53 21.19
CA LYS A 169 1.68 9.54 22.09
C LYS A 169 1.40 8.22 21.39
N ILE A 170 0.97 8.26 20.12
CA ILE A 170 0.77 7.04 19.33
C ILE A 170 2.11 6.37 19.04
N VAL A 171 3.14 7.13 18.66
CA VAL A 171 4.49 6.60 18.42
C VAL A 171 5.02 5.87 19.66
N ASP A 172 4.88 6.47 20.84
CA ASP A 172 5.34 5.88 22.10
C ASP A 172 4.58 4.60 22.46
N THR A 173 3.26 4.58 22.21
CA THR A 173 2.45 3.37 22.36
C THR A 173 2.93 2.26 21.44
N LEU A 174 3.22 2.57 20.17
CA LEU A 174 3.73 1.59 19.19
C LEU A 174 5.14 1.10 19.57
N LYS A 175 6.00 1.96 20.09
CA LYS A 175 7.32 1.59 20.61
C LYS A 175 7.21 0.65 21.81
N MET A 176 6.32 0.95 22.75
CA MET A 176 6.10 0.13 23.96
C MET A 176 5.72 -1.32 23.61
N VAL A 177 4.94 -1.53 22.56
CA VAL A 177 4.51 -2.86 22.10
C VAL A 177 5.41 -3.47 21.01
N GLY A 178 6.51 -2.80 20.64
CA GLY A 178 7.49 -3.31 19.69
C GLY A 178 7.06 -3.31 18.22
N VAL A 179 6.16 -2.40 17.82
CA VAL A 179 5.64 -2.31 16.44
C VAL A 179 5.79 -0.90 15.83
N ASP A 180 6.73 -0.11 16.34
CA ASP A 180 7.04 1.25 15.86
C ASP A 180 7.58 1.28 14.42
N VAL A 181 8.09 0.15 13.92
CA VAL A 181 8.53 -0.02 12.52
C VAL A 181 7.50 0.47 11.49
N TYR A 182 6.22 0.47 11.82
CA TYR A 182 5.15 0.93 10.94
C TYR A 182 5.03 2.45 10.78
N VAL A 183 5.69 3.24 11.63
CA VAL A 183 5.72 4.71 11.56
C VAL A 183 7.13 5.30 11.62
N LYS A 184 8.13 4.46 11.90
CA LYS A 184 9.52 4.84 12.15
C LYS A 184 10.13 5.70 11.05
N ASP A 185 9.90 5.35 9.80
CA ASP A 185 10.45 6.07 8.65
C ASP A 185 9.93 7.51 8.54
N ILE A 186 8.68 7.75 8.92
CA ILE A 186 8.10 9.09 8.99
C ILE A 186 8.67 9.86 10.18
N VAL A 187 8.78 9.20 11.34
CA VAL A 187 9.35 9.83 12.54
C VAL A 187 10.81 10.25 12.31
N GLU A 188 11.62 9.37 11.72
CA GLU A 188 13.01 9.68 11.36
C GLU A 188 13.12 10.82 10.35
N ASP A 189 12.18 10.91 9.39
CA ASP A 189 12.13 12.01 8.43
C ASP A 189 11.75 13.34 9.11
N LEU A 190 10.78 13.33 10.02
CA LEU A 190 10.42 14.52 10.82
C LEU A 190 11.59 15.00 11.68
N GLU A 191 12.32 14.09 12.32
CA GLU A 191 13.47 14.43 13.17
C GLU A 191 14.64 15.04 12.39
N LYS A 192 14.84 14.63 11.13
CA LYS A 192 15.89 15.19 10.25
C LYS A 192 15.55 16.57 9.70
N ASN A 193 14.26 16.89 9.60
CA ASN A 193 13.74 18.13 9.02
C ASN A 193 13.28 19.15 10.09
N LYS A 194 13.56 18.89 11.38
CA LYS A 194 13.44 19.87 12.47
C LYS A 194 14.69 20.75 12.54
#